data_AF-A0A345HWR6-F1
#
_entry.id   AF-A0A345HWR6-F1
#
_cell.length_a   1.000
_cell.length_b   1.000
_cell.length_c   1.000
_cell.angle_alpha   90.00
_cell.angle_beta   90.00
_cell.angle_gamma   90.00
#
_symmetry.space_group_name_H-M   'P 1'
#
loop_
_entity.id
_entity.type
_entity.pdbx_description
1 polymer ?
#
loop_
_entity_poly.entity_id
_entity_poly.type
_entity_poly.pdbx_seq_one_letter_code
_entity_poly.pdbx_strand_id
1 'polypeptide(L)'
;MGQKPTVGRIVHYVSYGTPGGEYTSQCRAAIVTEVTPLEGDEAAQADIENWDDSQRCRVSLAVLNPTGMFFDTRLCQDEVHGRGGTWHWPERA
;
A
#
# COMPACT_ATOMS: atom_id res chain seq x y z
N MET A 1 5.62 17.76 -1.10
CA MET A 1 4.49 17.42 -1.98
C MET A 1 4.44 15.91 -2.08
N GLY A 2 3.35 15.29 -1.64
CA GLY A 2 3.19 13.84 -1.69
C GLY A 2 3.21 13.34 -3.14
N GLN A 3 3.71 12.13 -3.38
CA GLN A 3 3.73 11.53 -4.72
C GLN A 3 2.41 10.79 -4.99
N LYS A 4 1.69 11.16 -6.06
CA LYS A 4 0.37 10.58 -6.36
C LYS A 4 0.51 9.17 -6.96
N PRO A 5 -0.22 8.17 -6.45
CA PRO A 5 -0.20 6.84 -7.04
C PRO A 5 -0.84 6.84 -8.43
N THR A 6 -0.27 6.04 -9.33
CA THR A 6 -0.72 5.85 -10.71
C THR A 6 -0.51 4.39 -11.10
N VAL A 7 -1.35 3.86 -11.98
CA VAL A 7 -1.20 2.49 -12.51
C VAL A 7 0.18 2.32 -13.18
N GLY A 8 0.81 1.17 -12.95
CA GLY A 8 2.14 0.83 -13.44
C GLY A 8 3.30 1.31 -12.55
N ARG A 9 3.03 2.07 -11.48
CA ARG A 9 4.07 2.46 -10.51
C ARG A 9 4.54 1.29 -9.67
N ILE A 10 5.84 1.22 -9.44
CA ILE A 10 6.46 0.30 -8.49
C ILE A 10 6.39 0.90 -7.08
N VAL A 11 5.91 0.11 -6.13
CA VAL A 11 5.77 0.43 -4.70
C VAL A 11 6.25 -0.74 -3.85
N HIS A 12 6.34 -0.53 -2.53
CA HIS A 12 6.56 -1.61 -1.57
C HIS A 12 5.25 -2.00 -0.90
N TYR A 13 4.90 -3.29 -0.96
CA TYR A 13 3.84 -3.91 -0.18
C TYR A 13 4.42 -4.50 1.10
N VAL A 14 3.74 -4.32 2.23
CA VAL A 14 4.16 -4.87 3.52
C VAL A 14 3.30 -6.10 3.84
N SER A 15 3.90 -7.28 3.87
CA SER A 15 3.16 -8.52 4.13
C SER A 15 2.64 -8.59 5.56
N TYR A 16 1.49 -9.21 5.80
CA TYR A 16 0.94 -9.39 7.16
C TYR A 16 1.89 -10.11 8.13
N GLY A 17 2.72 -11.01 7.62
CA GLY A 17 3.35 -12.02 8.47
C GLY A 17 2.32 -13.04 8.96
N THR A 18 2.72 -13.91 9.88
CA THR A 18 1.80 -14.85 10.53
C THR A 18 1.58 -14.47 12.00
N PRO A 19 0.37 -14.70 12.56
CA PRO A 19 0.07 -14.37 13.95
C PRO A 19 1.04 -15.01 14.97
N GLY A 20 1.57 -16.20 14.65
CA GLY A 20 2.54 -16.92 15.48
C GLY A 20 3.99 -16.46 15.31
N GLY A 21 4.26 -15.49 14.43
CA GLY A 21 5.61 -14.95 14.19
C GLY A 21 6.55 -15.85 13.38
N GLU A 22 6.09 -17.01 12.92
CA GLU A 22 6.87 -17.93 12.07
C GLU A 22 7.35 -17.24 10.79
N TYR A 23 6.52 -16.36 10.23
CA TYR A 23 6.89 -15.47 9.14
C TYR A 23 6.65 -14.03 9.59
N THR A 24 7.72 -13.25 9.64
CA THR A 24 7.62 -11.83 9.97
C THR A 24 7.03 -11.04 8.81
N SER A 25 6.55 -9.83 9.10
CA SER A 25 6.21 -8.86 8.06
C SER A 25 7.46 -8.49 7.26
N GLN A 26 7.34 -8.45 5.93
CA GLN A 26 8.43 -8.17 5.00
C GLN A 26 7.96 -7.23 3.90
N CYS A 27 8.84 -6.33 3.46
CA CYS A 27 8.60 -5.52 2.27
C CYS A 27 8.79 -6.36 1.00
N ARG A 28 7.85 -6.21 0.07
CA ARG A 28 7.84 -6.85 -1.25
C ARG A 28 7.66 -5.81 -2.34
N ALA A 29 8.35 -5.99 -3.47
CA ALA A 29 8.09 -5.17 -4.64
C ALA A 29 6.67 -5.45 -5.15
N ALA A 30 5.95 -4.39 -5.51
CA ALA A 30 4.61 -4.50 -6.06
C ALA A 30 4.39 -3.45 -7.15
N ILE A 31 3.46 -3.74 -8.07
CA ILE A 31 3.05 -2.81 -9.12
C ILE A 31 1.60 -2.42 -8.90
N VAL A 32 1.30 -1.12 -8.96
CA VAL A 32 -0.07 -0.60 -8.90
C VAL A 32 -0.83 -1.05 -10.15
N THR A 33 -1.89 -1.83 -9.98
CA THR A 33 -2.78 -2.30 -11.06
C THR A 33 -4.06 -1.48 -11.16
N GLU A 34 -4.46 -0.82 -10.07
CA GLU A 34 -5.65 0.03 -10.02
C GLU A 34 -5.44 1.16 -9.00
N VAL A 35 -6.02 2.33 -9.26
CA VAL A 35 -6.13 3.43 -8.29
C VAL A 35 -7.61 3.77 -8.15
N THR A 36 -8.15 3.57 -6.96
CA THR A 36 -9.57 3.79 -6.65
C THR A 36 -9.69 5.00 -5.71
N PRO A 37 -10.38 6.08 -6.11
CA PRO A 37 -10.68 7.18 -5.20
C PRO A 37 -11.42 6.70 -3.95
N LEU A 38 -11.08 7.25 -2.79
CA LEU A 38 -11.89 7.11 -1.59
C LEU A 38 -13.03 8.12 -1.66
N GLU A 39 -14.27 7.65 -1.66
CA GLU A 39 -15.47 8.48 -1.67
C GLU A 39 -16.27 8.27 -0.38
N GLY A 40 -17.05 9.27 0.03
CA GLY A 40 -18.00 9.17 1.15
C GLY A 40 -17.36 8.85 2.51
N ASP A 41 -18.00 7.98 3.29
CA ASP A 41 -17.62 7.65 4.68
C ASP A 41 -16.23 6.99 4.79
N GLU A 42 -15.76 6.28 3.75
CA GLU A 42 -14.43 5.68 3.73
C GLU A 42 -13.32 6.76 3.71
N ALA A 43 -13.59 7.89 3.06
CA ALA A 43 -12.69 9.03 3.05
C ALA A 43 -12.61 9.72 4.42
N ALA A 44 -13.64 9.55 5.26
CA ALA A 44 -13.71 10.11 6.61
C ALA A 44 -13.07 9.20 7.67
N GLN A 45 -12.94 7.89 7.41
CA GLN A 45 -12.31 6.92 8.32
C GLN A 45 -10.81 6.70 8.06
N ALA A 46 -10.27 7.16 6.93
CA ALA A 46 -8.82 7.12 6.71
C ALA A 46 -8.14 8.14 7.65
N ASP A 47 -7.40 7.66 8.66
CA ASP A 47 -6.70 8.42 9.71
C ASP A 47 -6.19 9.80 9.20
N ILE A 48 -6.93 10.86 9.56
CA ILE A 48 -6.93 12.18 8.89
C ILE A 48 -5.68 13.04 9.18
N GLU A 49 -4.81 12.65 10.11
CA GLU A 49 -3.87 13.62 10.71
C GLU A 49 -2.62 14.00 9.90
N ASN A 50 -2.28 13.34 8.79
CA ASN A 50 -1.01 13.62 8.08
C ASN A 50 -1.10 13.62 6.54
N TRP A 51 -2.28 13.73 5.96
CA TRP A 51 -2.45 13.51 4.52
C TRP A 51 -2.75 14.80 3.74
N ASP A 52 -1.95 15.08 2.69
CA ASP A 52 -2.23 16.10 1.66
C ASP A 52 -3.53 15.72 0.92
N ASP A 53 -4.59 16.50 1.13
CA ASP A 53 -5.98 16.27 0.68
C ASP A 53 -6.13 15.87 -0.81
N SER A 54 -5.07 16.04 -1.61
CA SER A 54 -4.96 15.61 -3.00
C SER A 54 -4.83 14.09 -3.27
N GLN A 55 -4.70 13.21 -2.25
CA GLN A 55 -4.48 11.76 -2.51
C GLN A 55 -5.35 10.77 -1.72
N ARG A 56 -6.64 11.04 -1.50
CA ARG A 56 -7.54 10.03 -0.93
C ARG A 56 -7.85 8.92 -1.93
N CYS A 57 -7.00 7.91 -2.01
CA CYS A 57 -7.22 6.75 -2.88
C CYS A 57 -6.63 5.48 -2.30
N ARG A 58 -7.25 4.35 -2.61
CA ARG A 58 -6.71 3.01 -2.41
C ARG A 58 -6.07 2.53 -3.70
N VAL A 59 -5.18 1.57 -3.58
CA VAL A 59 -4.57 0.91 -4.74
C VAL A 59 -4.84 -0.58 -4.72
N SER A 60 -4.94 -1.18 -5.90
CA SER A 60 -4.78 -2.62 -6.06
C SER A 60 -3.36 -2.90 -6.55
N LEU A 61 -2.75 -3.97 -6.05
CA LEU A 61 -1.36 -4.30 -6.30
C LEU A 61 -1.22 -5.71 -6.90
N ALA A 62 -0.30 -5.85 -7.84
CA ALA A 62 0.34 -7.11 -8.17
C ALA A 62 1.62 -7.23 -7.34
N VAL A 63 1.62 -8.09 -6.33
CA VAL A 63 2.76 -8.27 -5.41
C VAL A 63 3.68 -9.36 -5.94
N LEU A 64 4.95 -9.01 -6.10
CA LEU A 64 5.97 -9.87 -6.69
C LEU A 64 6.80 -10.56 -5.60
N ASN A 65 6.92 -11.87 -5.71
CA ASN A 65 7.83 -12.70 -4.93
C ASN A 65 8.80 -13.43 -5.88
N PRO A 66 9.96 -13.90 -5.39
CA PRO A 66 10.93 -14.60 -6.24
C PRO A 66 10.37 -15.82 -6.98
N THR A 67 9.37 -16.48 -6.42
CA THR A 67 8.79 -17.72 -6.94
C THR A 67 7.34 -17.57 -7.43
N GLY A 68 6.78 -16.37 -7.44
CA GLY A 68 5.39 -16.16 -7.86
C GLY A 68 4.87 -14.77 -7.58
N MET A 69 3.59 -14.55 -7.84
CA MET A 69 2.92 -13.30 -7.54
C MET A 69 1.49 -13.55 -7.06
N PHE A 70 0.94 -12.59 -6.35
CA PHE A 70 -0.47 -12.56 -5.99
C PHE A 70 -1.02 -11.14 -6.15
N PHE A 71 -2.35 -11.02 -6.13
CA PHE A 71 -3.04 -9.74 -6.22
C PHE A 71 -3.71 -9.43 -4.88
N ASP A 72 -3.57 -8.20 -4.44
CA ASP A 72 -4.23 -7.67 -3.26
C ASP A 72 -4.87 -6.34 -3.61
N THR A 73 -6.10 -6.12 -3.15
CA THR A 73 -6.97 -5.05 -3.66
C THR A 73 -7.35 -4.09 -2.57
N ARG A 74 -7.59 -2.83 -2.93
CA ARG A 74 -8.09 -1.80 -2.02
C ARG A 74 -7.18 -1.55 -0.80
N LEU A 75 -5.87 -1.51 -1.03
CA LEU A 75 -4.88 -1.28 0.01
C LEU A 75 -4.72 0.20 0.36
N CYS A 76 -4.60 0.49 1.66
CA CYS A 76 -4.24 1.81 2.18
C CYS A 76 -2.73 2.01 2.14
N GLN A 77 -2.31 3.26 1.94
CA GLN A 77 -0.92 3.64 2.08
C GLN A 77 -0.56 3.81 3.57
N ASP A 78 0.65 3.45 3.94
CA ASP A 78 1.22 3.69 5.27
C ASP A 78 2.73 3.90 5.15
N GLU A 79 3.13 5.17 4.98
CA GLU A 79 4.54 5.57 4.86
C GLU A 79 5.34 5.46 6.17
N VAL A 80 4.65 5.39 7.32
CA VAL A 80 5.27 5.61 8.63
C VAL A 80 5.38 4.32 9.44
N HIS A 81 4.29 3.58 9.56
CA HIS A 81 4.22 2.47 10.52
C HIS A 81 4.54 1.12 9.88
N GLY A 82 4.44 1.01 8.55
CA GLY A 82 4.66 -0.25 7.84
C GLY A 82 3.74 -1.36 8.34
N ARG A 83 2.44 -1.09 8.52
CA ARG A 83 1.48 -2.12 8.96
C ARG A 83 1.32 -3.20 7.89
N GLY A 84 1.17 -4.45 8.31
CA GLY A 84 0.84 -5.55 7.40
C GLY A 84 -0.43 -5.27 6.59
N GLY A 85 -0.41 -5.54 5.28
CA GLY A 85 -1.52 -5.23 4.38
C GLY A 85 -1.59 -3.75 3.98
N THR A 86 -0.47 -3.04 4.01
CA THR A 86 -0.36 -1.66 3.52
C THR A 86 0.73 -1.56 2.46
N TRP A 87 0.86 -0.38 1.87
CA TRP A 87 1.91 -0.08 0.91
C TRP A 87 2.56 1.28 1.18
N HIS A 88 3.78 1.46 0.70
CA HIS A 88 4.48 2.74 0.75
C HIS A 88 5.37 2.93 -0.48
N TRP A 89 5.82 4.17 -0.71
CA TRP A 89 6.80 4.46 -1.75
C TRP A 89 8.14 3.81 -1.42
N PRO A 90 8.89 3.33 -2.43
CA PRO A 90 10.23 2.83 -2.20
C PRO A 90 11.10 3.92 -1.55
N GLU A 91 11.96 3.50 -0.62
CA GLU A 91 12.93 4.36 0.04
C GLU A 91 13.82 5.04 -1.02
N ARG A 92 13.96 6.36 -0.93
CA ARG A 92 14.84 7.11 -1.82
C ARG A 92 16.27 7.00 -1.29
N ALA A 93 17.19 6.56 -2.14
CA ALA A 93 18.63 6.71 -1.92
C ALA A 93 19.06 8.16 -2.12
#